data_AF-A0A7Y9Z8S9-F1
#
_entry.id   AF-A0A7Y9Z8S9-F1
#
_cell.length_a   1.000
_cell.length_b   1.000
_cell.length_c   1.000
_cell.angle_alpha   90.00
_cell.angle_beta   90.00
_cell.angle_gamma   90.00
#
_symmetry.space_group_name_H-M   'P 1'
#
loop_
_entity.id
_entity.type
_entity.pdbx_description
1 polymer ?
#
loop_
_entity_poly.entity_id
_entity_poly.type
_entity_poly.pdbx_seq_one_letter_code
_entity_poly.pdbx_strand_id
1 'polypeptide(L)'
;MMPRTVRANAAAKAGRMAVALQFYEAAEMVRELADDAEDVTNAYVTLCVHAGIAAADVRCAAALGEYARGESHVEAVGLLVRVDKTAANHLDALLKLKTVAGYGTTTISADRVRRATRAMEFLVESARAV
;
A
#
# COMPACT_ATOMS: atom_id res chain seq x y z
N MET A 1 -18.31 9.42 10.84
CA MET A 1 -17.05 9.77 11.54
C MET A 1 -16.21 10.56 10.57
N MET A 2 -15.69 11.74 10.96
CA MET A 2 -14.78 12.52 10.09
C MET A 2 -13.44 11.77 9.99
N PRO A 3 -12.88 11.54 8.79
CA PRO A 3 -11.62 10.83 8.66
C PRO A 3 -10.53 11.59 9.40
N ARG A 4 -9.70 10.89 10.17
CA ARG A 4 -8.57 11.51 10.86
C ARG A 4 -7.47 11.77 9.83
N THR A 5 -7.44 12.97 9.24
CA THR A 5 -6.39 13.35 8.29
C THR A 5 -5.23 14.07 8.98
N VAL A 6 -4.07 14.05 8.36
CA VAL A 6 -2.90 14.86 8.73
C VAL A 6 -2.51 15.74 7.58
N ARG A 7 -2.25 17.02 7.87
CA ARG A 7 -1.72 17.95 6.88
C ARG A 7 -0.33 17.50 6.42
N ALA A 8 -0.16 17.46 5.11
CA ALA A 8 1.10 17.14 4.48
C ALA A 8 1.89 18.41 4.18
N ASN A 9 3.18 18.38 4.51
CA ASN A 9 4.18 19.30 3.96
C ASN A 9 5.14 18.51 3.06
N ALA A 10 6.07 19.22 2.41
CA ALA A 10 7.04 18.59 1.51
C ALA A 10 7.85 17.47 2.20
N ALA A 11 8.25 17.66 3.46
CA ALA A 11 8.97 16.66 4.23
C ALA A 11 8.11 15.41 4.52
N ALA A 12 6.83 15.59 4.86
CA ALA A 12 5.90 14.50 5.07
C ALA A 12 5.67 13.70 3.78
N LYS A 13 5.49 14.38 2.63
CA LYS A 13 5.37 13.72 1.32
C LYS A 13 6.62 12.88 1.03
N ALA A 14 7.81 13.47 1.14
CA ALA A 14 9.08 12.79 0.90
C ALA A 14 9.27 11.59 1.87
N GLY A 15 8.91 11.75 3.14
CA GLY A 15 8.98 10.68 4.13
C GLY A 15 8.03 9.52 3.81
N ARG A 16 6.79 9.80 3.41
CA ARG A 16 5.85 8.74 2.97
C ARG A 16 6.34 8.04 1.71
N MET A 17 6.96 8.78 0.78
CA MET A 17 7.56 8.19 -0.41
C MET A 17 8.70 7.25 -0.06
N ALA A 18 9.63 7.68 0.80
CA ALA A 18 10.72 6.82 1.27
C ALA A 18 10.20 5.54 1.93
N VAL A 19 9.16 5.64 2.76
CA VAL A 19 8.52 4.47 3.39
C VAL A 19 7.87 3.54 2.35
N ALA A 20 7.21 4.09 1.32
CA ALA A 20 6.63 3.28 0.25
C ALA A 20 7.71 2.45 -0.48
N LEU A 21 8.85 3.09 -0.78
CA LEU A 21 9.98 2.43 -1.43
C LEU A 21 10.63 1.38 -0.56
N GLN A 22 10.83 1.66 0.73
CA GLN A 22 11.39 0.68 1.68
C GLN A 22 10.53 -0.59 1.74
N PHE A 23 9.21 -0.47 1.80
CA PHE A 23 8.33 -1.65 1.81
C PHE A 23 8.29 -2.37 0.46
N TYR A 24 8.33 -1.63 -0.65
CA TYR A 24 8.43 -2.21 -1.99
C TYR A 24 9.72 -3.04 -2.14
N GLU A 25 10.87 -2.44 -1.81
CA GLU A 25 12.18 -3.10 -1.87
C GLU A 25 12.23 -4.30 -0.93
N ALA A 26 11.69 -4.18 0.28
CA ALA A 26 11.59 -5.30 1.21
C ALA A 26 10.71 -6.43 0.66
N ALA A 27 9.60 -6.13 -0.02
CA ALA A 27 8.76 -7.15 -0.64
C ALA A 27 9.56 -7.92 -1.70
N GLU A 28 10.27 -7.21 -2.55
CA GLU A 28 11.07 -7.82 -3.61
C GLU A 28 12.22 -8.65 -3.04
N MET A 29 12.94 -8.15 -2.03
CA MET A 29 14.01 -8.91 -1.34
C MET A 29 13.50 -10.19 -0.69
N VAL A 30 12.36 -10.14 0.01
CA VAL A 30 11.79 -11.34 0.66
C VAL A 30 11.42 -12.40 -0.37
N ARG A 31 10.93 -11.99 -1.54
CA ARG A 31 10.60 -12.93 -2.63
C ARG A 31 11.85 -13.48 -3.30
N GLU A 32 12.89 -12.67 -3.48
CA GLU A 32 14.15 -13.07 -4.11
C GLU A 32 14.97 -14.03 -3.24
N LEU A 33 14.97 -13.83 -1.92
CA LEU A 33 15.76 -14.63 -0.97
C LEU A 33 15.06 -15.93 -0.53
N ALA A 34 13.80 -16.15 -0.90
CA ALA A 34 13.07 -17.35 -0.51
C ALA A 34 13.49 -18.55 -1.36
N ASP A 35 13.75 -19.69 -0.72
CA ASP A 35 13.99 -20.96 -1.40
C ASP A 35 12.76 -21.41 -2.21
N ASP A 36 11.56 -21.20 -1.65
CA ASP A 36 10.27 -21.30 -2.32
C ASP A 36 9.44 -20.02 -2.08
N ALA A 37 8.92 -19.43 -3.15
CA ALA A 37 8.08 -18.24 -3.08
C ALA A 37 6.79 -18.48 -2.27
N GLU A 38 6.31 -19.72 -2.17
CA GLU A 38 5.12 -20.07 -1.38
C GLU A 38 5.30 -19.82 0.13
N ASP A 39 6.53 -20.01 0.64
CA ASP A 39 6.88 -19.89 2.06
C ASP A 39 6.74 -18.46 2.60
N VAL A 40 6.87 -17.47 1.71
CA VAL A 40 6.91 -16.06 2.08
C VAL A 40 5.68 -15.27 1.62
N THR A 41 4.66 -15.93 1.08
CA THR A 41 3.48 -15.25 0.49
C THR A 41 2.75 -14.30 1.44
N ASN A 42 2.61 -14.66 2.73
CA ASN A 42 2.00 -13.81 3.74
C ASN A 42 2.84 -12.55 4.03
N ALA A 43 4.15 -12.73 4.18
CA ALA A 43 5.09 -11.62 4.40
C ALA A 43 5.14 -10.69 3.19
N TYR A 44 5.28 -11.24 1.98
CA TYR A 44 5.28 -10.51 0.72
C TYR A 44 4.01 -9.67 0.55
N VAL A 45 2.83 -10.27 0.71
CA VAL A 45 1.56 -9.54 0.55
C VAL A 45 1.39 -8.47 1.63
N THR A 46 1.84 -8.72 2.87
CA THR A 46 1.83 -7.70 3.93
C THR A 46 2.69 -6.49 3.54
N LEU A 47 3.88 -6.71 2.99
CA LEU A 47 4.77 -5.65 2.51
C LEU A 47 4.14 -4.87 1.34
N CYS A 48 3.50 -5.57 0.39
CA CYS A 48 2.72 -4.94 -0.69
C CYS A 48 1.63 -4.00 -0.17
N VAL A 49 0.91 -4.43 0.87
CA VAL A 49 -0.12 -3.59 1.51
C VAL A 49 0.49 -2.33 2.11
N HIS A 50 1.59 -2.45 2.85
CA HIS A 50 2.24 -1.30 3.49
C HIS A 50 2.85 -0.32 2.48
N ALA A 51 3.47 -0.83 1.42
CA ALA A 51 3.95 -0.02 0.30
C ALA A 51 2.80 0.75 -0.36
N GLY A 52 1.69 0.07 -0.67
CA GLY A 52 0.50 0.68 -1.28
C GLY A 52 -0.14 1.77 -0.42
N ILE A 53 -0.23 1.57 0.89
CA ILE A 53 -0.75 2.61 1.81
C ILE A 53 0.16 3.84 1.80
N ALA A 54 1.49 3.65 1.88
CA ALA A 54 2.41 4.78 1.88
C ALA A 54 2.41 5.54 0.55
N ALA A 55 2.31 4.84 -0.58
CA ALA A 55 2.18 5.45 -1.89
C ALA A 55 0.85 6.21 -2.06
N ALA A 56 -0.25 5.67 -1.54
CA ALA A 56 -1.55 6.36 -1.50
C ALA A 56 -1.48 7.68 -0.71
N ASP A 57 -0.76 7.69 0.40
CA ASP A 57 -0.56 8.90 1.19
C ASP A 57 0.23 9.97 0.43
N VAL A 58 1.23 9.58 -0.37
CA VAL A 58 1.97 10.51 -1.24
C VAL A 58 1.03 11.16 -2.25
N ARG A 59 0.14 10.38 -2.88
CA ARG A 59 -0.86 10.90 -3.84
C ARG A 59 -1.83 11.87 -3.18
N CYS A 60 -2.36 11.51 -2.02
CA CYS A 60 -3.26 12.39 -1.26
C CYS A 60 -2.53 13.65 -0.80
N ALA A 61 -1.31 13.51 -0.27
CA ALA A 61 -0.48 14.64 0.15
C ALA A 61 -0.20 15.62 -1.00
N ALA A 62 0.12 15.11 -2.20
CA ALA A 62 0.40 15.94 -3.37
C ALA A 62 -0.85 16.68 -3.89
N ALA A 63 -2.00 16.01 -3.93
CA ALA A 63 -3.22 16.56 -4.54
C ALA A 63 -4.10 17.35 -3.56
N LEU A 64 -4.16 16.95 -2.29
CA LEU A 64 -5.07 17.49 -1.28
C LEU A 64 -4.36 18.24 -0.15
N GLY A 65 -3.03 18.12 -0.05
CA GLY A 65 -2.28 18.67 1.07
C GLY A 65 -2.52 17.94 2.39
N GLU A 66 -3.13 16.75 2.36
CA GLU A 66 -3.41 15.92 3.52
C GLU A 66 -3.45 14.43 3.14
N TYR A 67 -3.22 13.55 4.10
CA TYR A 67 -3.40 12.11 3.95
C TYR A 67 -4.06 11.50 5.19
N ALA A 68 -4.59 10.28 5.08
CA ALA A 68 -5.30 9.63 6.18
C ALA A 68 -4.33 9.14 7.27
N ARG A 69 -4.69 9.32 8.54
CA ARG A 69 -3.97 8.81 9.71
C ARG A 69 -4.94 8.15 10.67
N GLY A 70 -4.99 6.84 10.60
CA GLY A 70 -5.76 6.01 11.51
C GLY A 70 -5.59 4.53 11.18
N GLU A 71 -6.07 3.68 12.09
CA GLU A 71 -6.12 2.24 11.85
C GLU A 71 -7.20 1.87 10.83
N SER A 72 -8.18 2.76 10.61
CA SER A 72 -9.26 2.59 9.64
C SER A 72 -8.75 2.84 8.21
N HIS A 73 -8.36 1.76 7.55
CA HIS A 73 -7.88 1.82 6.16
C HIS A 73 -8.98 2.21 5.14
N VAL A 74 -10.25 2.10 5.52
CA VAL A 74 -11.40 2.57 4.72
C VAL A 74 -11.31 4.08 4.48
N GLU A 75 -10.80 4.84 5.45
CA GLU A 75 -10.64 6.29 5.33
C GLU A 75 -9.59 6.66 4.27
N ALA A 76 -8.51 5.87 4.15
CA ALA A 76 -7.48 6.08 3.14
C ALA A 76 -8.02 5.89 1.71
N VAL A 77 -8.86 4.88 1.48
CA VAL A 77 -9.54 4.67 0.19
C VAL A 77 -10.49 5.82 -0.12
N GLY A 78 -11.28 6.27 0.87
CA GLY A 78 -12.21 7.39 0.72
C GLY A 78 -11.51 8.72 0.41
N LEU A 79 -10.29 8.91 0.89
CA LEU A 79 -9.49 10.08 0.53
C LEU A 79 -8.89 9.94 -0.87
N LEU A 80 -8.33 8.77 -1.18
CA LEU A 80 -7.67 8.51 -2.47
C LEU A 80 -8.65 8.56 -3.65
N VAL A 81 -9.91 8.14 -3.48
CA VAL A 81 -10.90 8.19 -4.57
C VAL A 81 -11.21 9.62 -5.03
N ARG A 82 -10.97 10.63 -4.17
CA ARG A 82 -11.08 12.06 -4.54
C ARG A 82 -9.94 12.51 -5.45
N VAL A 83 -8.82 11.78 -5.47
CA VAL A 83 -7.62 12.07 -6.26
C VAL A 83 -7.58 11.21 -7.52
N ASP A 84 -7.77 9.90 -7.37
CA ASP A 84 -7.63 8.92 -8.42
C ASP A 84 -8.44 7.65 -8.08
N LYS A 85 -9.52 7.42 -8.83
CA LYS A 85 -10.42 6.28 -8.63
C LYS A 85 -9.72 4.94 -8.92
N THR A 86 -8.81 4.90 -9.88
CA THR A 86 -8.09 3.66 -10.23
C THR A 86 -7.11 3.30 -9.12
N ALA A 87 -6.35 4.28 -8.62
CA ALA A 87 -5.48 4.10 -7.46
C ALA A 87 -6.28 3.65 -6.22
N ALA A 88 -7.45 4.25 -5.97
CA ALA A 88 -8.32 3.86 -4.87
C ALA A 88 -8.78 2.38 -4.95
N ASN A 89 -9.10 1.89 -6.15
CA ASN A 89 -9.45 0.48 -6.34
C ASN A 89 -8.28 -0.47 -6.06
N HIS A 90 -7.06 -0.09 -6.45
CA HIS A 90 -5.86 -0.87 -6.13
C HIS A 90 -5.58 -0.89 -4.63
N LEU A 91 -5.73 0.25 -3.95
CA LEU A 91 -5.57 0.33 -2.50
C LEU A 91 -6.63 -0.53 -1.79
N ASP A 92 -7.90 -0.46 -2.19
CA ASP A 92 -8.96 -1.29 -1.63
C ASP A 92 -8.67 -2.80 -1.79
N ALA A 93 -8.17 -3.20 -2.97
CA ALA A 93 -7.77 -4.59 -3.22
C ALA A 93 -6.65 -5.06 -2.26
N LEU A 94 -5.64 -4.22 -2.00
CA LEU A 94 -4.59 -4.51 -1.04
C LEU A 94 -5.14 -4.62 0.39
N LEU A 95 -5.97 -3.67 0.81
CA LEU A 95 -6.51 -3.64 2.17
C LEU A 95 -7.38 -4.85 2.51
N LYS A 96 -8.12 -5.37 1.52
CA LYS A 96 -8.87 -6.64 1.66
C LYS A 96 -7.97 -7.85 1.93
N LEU A 97 -6.70 -7.80 1.53
CA LEU A 97 -5.73 -8.87 1.78
C LEU A 97 -5.01 -8.71 3.13
N LYS A 98 -5.02 -7.52 3.74
CA LYS A 98 -4.27 -7.24 4.98
C LYS A 98 -4.58 -8.22 6.10
N THR A 99 -5.86 -8.48 6.37
CA THR A 99 -6.25 -9.38 7.46
C THR A 99 -5.82 -10.82 7.20
N VAL A 100 -5.98 -11.29 5.96
CA VAL A 100 -5.63 -12.66 5.59
C VAL A 100 -4.11 -12.85 5.62
N ALA A 101 -3.33 -11.89 5.13
CA ALA A 101 -1.88 -11.98 5.10
C ALA A 101 -1.24 -11.80 6.49
N GLY A 102 -1.82 -10.97 7.37
CA GLY A 102 -1.27 -10.69 8.70
C GLY A 102 -1.73 -11.64 9.81
N TYR A 103 -2.86 -12.31 9.66
CA TYR A 103 -3.47 -13.16 10.70
C TYR A 103 -3.91 -14.54 10.21
N GLY A 104 -3.82 -14.81 8.91
CA GLY A 104 -4.18 -16.11 8.35
C GLY A 104 -3.19 -17.19 8.76
N THR A 105 -3.69 -18.42 8.87
CA THR A 105 -2.89 -19.62 9.17
C THR A 105 -2.41 -20.36 7.92
N THR A 106 -2.81 -19.90 6.74
CA THR A 106 -2.51 -20.51 5.44
C THR A 106 -1.72 -19.55 4.55
N THR A 107 -0.97 -20.08 3.59
CA THR A 107 -0.31 -19.29 2.55
C THR A 107 -1.33 -18.56 1.66
N ILE A 108 -0.90 -17.45 1.05
CA ILE A 108 -1.75 -16.70 0.11
C ILE A 108 -1.64 -17.36 -1.27
N SER A 109 -2.79 -17.61 -1.90
CA SER A 109 -2.81 -18.18 -3.25
C SER A 109 -2.08 -17.30 -4.27
N ALA A 110 -1.45 -17.94 -5.27
CA ALA A 110 -0.70 -17.25 -6.33
C ALA A 110 -1.52 -16.16 -7.05
N ASP A 111 -2.84 -16.35 -7.20
CA ASP A 111 -3.72 -15.34 -7.80
C ASP A 111 -3.86 -14.07 -6.96
N ARG A 112 -3.95 -14.22 -5.64
CA ARG A 112 -3.98 -13.10 -4.70
C ARG A 112 -2.62 -12.41 -4.61
N VAL A 113 -1.52 -13.17 -4.63
CA VAL A 113 -0.15 -12.61 -4.71
C VAL A 113 0.00 -11.74 -5.96
N ARG A 114 -0.36 -12.26 -7.14
CA ARG A 114 -0.29 -11.50 -8.40
C ARG A 114 -1.14 -10.22 -8.36
N ARG A 115 -2.35 -10.27 -7.78
CA ARG A 115 -3.17 -9.06 -7.61
C ARG A 115 -2.50 -8.05 -6.67
N ALA A 116 -1.90 -8.51 -5.58
CA ALA A 116 -1.19 -7.64 -4.64
C ALA A 116 0.01 -6.97 -5.30
N THR A 117 0.84 -7.72 -6.04
CA THR A 117 2.01 -7.18 -6.77
C THR A 117 1.58 -6.06 -7.72
N ARG A 118 0.61 -6.31 -8.60
CA ARG A 118 0.14 -5.30 -9.57
C ARG A 118 -0.41 -4.05 -8.89
N ALA A 119 -1.13 -4.22 -7.78
CA ALA A 119 -1.69 -3.10 -7.04
C ALA A 119 -0.60 -2.27 -6.35
N MET A 120 0.39 -2.92 -5.74
CA MET A 120 1.56 -2.26 -5.15
C MET A 120 2.32 -1.47 -6.22
N GLU A 121 2.70 -2.12 -7.33
CA GLU A 121 3.44 -1.48 -8.43
C GLU A 121 2.70 -0.27 -8.98
N PHE A 122 1.40 -0.40 -9.28
CA PHE A 122 0.59 0.71 -9.78
C PHE A 122 0.60 1.90 -8.82
N LEU A 123 0.41 1.65 -7.52
CA LEU A 123 0.36 2.70 -6.51
C LEU A 123 1.71 3.39 -6.35
N VAL A 124 2.81 2.62 -6.27
CA VAL A 124 4.17 3.15 -6.15
C VAL A 124 4.54 3.98 -7.37
N GLU A 125 4.26 3.50 -8.59
CA GLU A 125 4.54 4.26 -9.81
C GLU A 125 3.67 5.52 -9.93
N SER A 126 2.40 5.44 -9.53
CA SER A 126 1.53 6.62 -9.43
C SER A 126 2.10 7.66 -8.46
N ALA A 127 2.66 7.23 -7.33
CA ALA A 127 3.30 8.10 -6.35
C ALA A 127 4.64 8.69 -6.83
N ARG A 128 5.41 7.98 -7.67
CA ARG A 128 6.63 8.52 -8.30
C ARG A 128 6.34 9.68 -9.25
N ALA A 129 5.14 9.72 -9.82
CA ALA A 129 4.75 10.72 -10.81
C ALA A 129 4.35 12.09 -10.23
N VAL A 130 4.48 12.33 -8.90
CA VAL A 130 4.00 13.55 -8.21
C VAL A 130 4.99 14.23 -7.26
#